data_AF-A0A1L0BXX6-F1
#
_entry.id   AF-A0A1L0BXX6-F1
#
_cell.length_a   1.000
_cell.length_b   1.000
_cell.length_c   1.000
_cell.angle_alpha   90.00
_cell.angle_beta   90.00
_cell.angle_gamma   90.00
#
_symmetry.space_group_name_H-M   'P 1'
#
loop_
_entity.id
_entity.type
_entity.pdbx_description
1 polymer ?
#
loop_
_entity_poly.entity_id
_entity_poly.type
_entity_poly.pdbx_seq_one_letter_code
_entity_poly.pdbx_strand_id
1 'polypeptide(L)'
;MKFLGAPPPSLGMQKIYTVHLFALPVPWKVVYPFASDAALDLLGKLLQWEPRGRLKVEDALSHHYFAQIRRKRSEAVCSEAYKLGKEEKEKTLVELRQLLEDEVERFRREREGRGKYEERRVSDERL
;
A
#
# COMPACT_ATOMS: atom_id res chain seq x y z
N MET A 1 -20.01 10.44 -27.78
CA MET A 1 -19.24 9.38 -28.46
C MET A 1 -18.06 9.02 -27.57
N LYS A 2 -17.94 7.75 -27.17
CA LYS A 2 -16.81 7.27 -26.35
C LYS A 2 -15.70 6.83 -27.31
N PHE A 3 -14.54 7.48 -27.24
CA PHE A 3 -13.39 7.13 -28.07
C PHE A 3 -12.60 6.03 -27.36
N LEU A 4 -12.51 4.85 -27.96
CA LEU A 4 -11.57 3.80 -27.59
C LEU A 4 -10.38 3.90 -28.55
N GLY A 5 -9.27 4.46 -28.06
CA GLY A 5 -8.06 4.74 -28.83
C GLY A 5 -7.32 5.97 -28.28
N ALA A 6 -6.08 6.21 -28.74
CA ALA A 6 -5.32 7.40 -28.39
C ALA A 6 -6.16 8.66 -28.70
N PRO A 7 -6.30 9.61 -27.76
CA PRO A 7 -7.19 10.75 -27.92
C PRO A 7 -6.79 11.58 -29.14
N PRO A 8 -7.76 12.21 -29.84
CA PRO A 8 -7.46 13.03 -31.00
C PRO A 8 -6.44 14.13 -30.65
N PRO A 9 -5.50 14.47 -31.53
CA PRO A 9 -4.43 15.43 -31.23
C PRO A 9 -4.92 16.81 -30.78
N SER A 10 -6.15 17.20 -31.13
CA SER A 10 -6.81 18.42 -30.65
C SER A 10 -7.21 18.37 -29.17
N LEU A 11 -7.33 17.18 -28.59
CA LEU A 11 -7.43 16.91 -27.16
C LEU A 11 -6.04 16.66 -26.54
N GLY A 12 -5.01 16.52 -27.38
CA GLY A 12 -3.64 16.19 -27.03
C GLY A 12 -2.83 17.44 -26.71
N MET A 13 -2.26 17.45 -25.51
CA MET A 13 -1.33 18.46 -25.01
C MET A 13 -1.93 19.85 -24.81
N GLN A 14 -2.92 19.96 -23.93
CA GLN A 14 -2.90 21.11 -23.04
C GLN A 14 -1.58 20.99 -22.25
N LYS A 15 -0.60 21.85 -22.53
CA LYS A 15 0.64 21.94 -21.75
C LYS A 15 0.29 22.41 -20.34
N ILE A 16 -0.21 21.53 -19.48
CA ILE A 16 -0.51 21.84 -18.06
C ILE A 16 0.61 21.35 -17.13
N TYR A 17 1.81 21.16 -17.66
CA TYR A 17 3.02 21.06 -16.84
C TYR A 17 4.04 22.03 -17.40
N THR A 18 3.71 23.31 -17.41
CA THR A 18 4.78 24.29 -17.25
C THR A 18 5.37 24.02 -15.87
N VAL A 19 6.46 23.25 -15.84
CA VAL A 19 7.27 23.14 -14.63
C VAL A 19 7.80 24.54 -14.42
N HIS A 20 7.11 25.32 -13.60
CA HIS A 20 7.64 26.57 -13.12
C HIS A 20 8.90 26.20 -12.34
N LEU A 21 10.06 26.40 -12.96
CA LEU A 21 11.37 25.99 -12.44
C LEU A 21 11.70 26.57 -11.05
N PHE A 22 10.85 27.46 -10.52
CA PHE A 22 11.02 28.17 -9.25
C PHE A 22 9.69 28.35 -8.49
N ALA A 23 8.80 27.36 -8.50
CA ALA A 23 7.64 27.38 -7.61
C ALA A 23 8.09 27.06 -6.17
N LEU A 24 8.02 28.05 -5.29
CA LEU A 24 8.24 27.84 -3.86
C LEU A 24 7.16 26.88 -3.30
N PRO A 25 7.51 26.03 -2.33
CA PRO A 25 6.53 25.15 -1.71
C PRO A 25 5.40 25.97 -1.09
N VAL A 26 4.15 25.61 -1.41
CA VAL A 26 2.98 26.22 -0.77
C VAL A 26 2.88 25.70 0.67
N PRO A 27 2.77 26.56 1.69
CA PRO A 27 2.64 26.11 3.07
C PRO A 27 1.39 25.24 3.26
N TRP A 28 1.52 24.12 3.97
CA TRP A 28 0.40 23.19 4.15
C TRP A 28 -0.82 23.80 4.85
N LYS A 29 -0.64 24.82 5.70
CA LYS A 29 -1.75 25.55 6.32
C LYS A 29 -2.62 26.30 5.30
N VAL A 30 -2.06 26.72 4.16
CA VAL A 30 -2.83 27.34 3.08
C VAL A 30 -3.70 26.31 2.38
N VAL A 31 -3.15 25.11 2.17
CA VAL A 31 -3.87 23.98 1.52
C VAL A 31 -4.93 23.38 2.46
N TYR A 32 -4.59 23.24 3.75
CA TYR A 32 -5.45 22.66 4.78
C TYR A 32 -5.55 23.59 6.00
N PRO A 33 -6.37 24.66 5.94
CA PRO A 33 -6.44 25.69 6.98
C PRO A 33 -6.89 25.16 8.35
N PHE A 34 -7.75 24.15 8.36
CA PHE A 34 -8.38 23.61 9.55
C PHE A 34 -7.66 22.39 10.13
N ALA A 35 -6.59 21.91 9.48
CA ALA A 35 -5.81 20.81 10.00
C ALA A 35 -5.00 21.25 11.23
N SER A 36 -4.83 20.32 12.17
CA SER A 36 -3.99 20.51 13.34
C SER A 36 -2.52 20.62 12.94
N ASP A 37 -1.75 21.39 13.70
CA ASP A 37 -0.34 21.63 13.34
C ASP A 37 0.48 20.32 13.39
N ALA A 38 0.10 19.38 14.26
CA ALA A 38 0.69 18.04 14.30
C ALA A 38 0.40 17.22 13.01
N ALA A 39 -0.78 17.38 12.41
CA ALA A 39 -1.10 16.73 11.13
C ALA A 39 -0.29 17.34 9.98
N LEU A 40 -0.20 18.67 9.96
CA LEU A 40 0.55 19.42 8.95
C LEU A 40 2.05 19.13 8.99
N ASP A 41 2.62 19.03 10.20
CA ASP A 41 4.02 18.65 10.41
C ASP A 41 4.31 17.22 9.92
N LEU A 42 3.45 16.26 10.27
CA LEU A 42 3.55 14.89 9.77
C LEU A 42 3.48 14.85 8.23
N LEU A 43 2.51 15.56 7.65
CA LEU A 43 2.31 15.62 6.20
C LEU A 43 3.56 16.19 5.51
N GLY A 44 4.14 17.26 6.07
CA GLY A 44 5.38 17.84 5.59
C GLY A 44 6.53 16.83 5.56
N LYS A 45 6.69 16.02 6.61
CA LYS A 45 7.76 14.99 6.68
C LYS A 45 7.51 13.78 5.76
N LEU A 46 6.26 13.50 5.41
CA LEU A 46 5.90 12.40 4.51
C LEU A 46 5.99 12.80 3.02
N LEU A 47 5.55 14.02 2.69
CA LEU A 47 5.50 14.51 1.32
C LEU A 47 6.77 15.28 0.94
N GLN A 48 7.89 14.55 0.96
CA GLN A 48 9.19 15.03 0.49
C GLN A 48 9.44 14.60 -0.96
N TRP A 49 10.06 15.49 -1.73
CA TRP A 49 10.45 15.22 -3.12
C TRP A 49 11.53 14.13 -3.18
N GLU A 50 12.60 14.31 -2.41
CA GLU A 50 13.66 13.31 -2.27
C GLU A 50 13.14 12.13 -1.42
N PRO A 51 13.11 10.89 -1.96
CA PRO A 51 12.61 9.74 -1.22
C PRO A 51 13.35 9.48 0.09
N ARG A 52 14.67 9.76 0.13
CA ARG A 52 15.48 9.59 1.35
C ARG A 52 15.13 10.60 2.46
N GLY A 53 14.54 11.73 2.09
CA GLY A 53 14.06 12.73 3.05
C GLY A 53 12.72 12.37 3.67
N ARG A 54 12.00 11.39 3.10
CA ARG A 54 10.70 10.96 3.63
C ARG A 54 10.88 10.22 4.96
N LEU A 55 9.98 10.52 5.89
CA LEU A 55 9.94 9.84 7.18
C LEU A 55 9.76 8.31 7.01
N LYS A 56 10.50 7.52 7.80
CA LYS A 56 10.31 6.06 7.85
C LYS A 56 8.99 5.73 8.56
N VAL A 57 8.45 4.53 8.29
CA VAL A 57 7.18 4.10 8.89
C VAL A 57 7.20 4.09 10.42
N GLU A 58 8.29 3.63 11.05
CA GLU A 58 8.39 3.59 12.51
C GLU A 58 8.44 4.98 13.16
N ASP A 59 9.12 5.91 12.50
CA ASP A 59 9.20 7.30 12.92
C ASP A 59 7.84 8.00 12.73
N ALA A 60 7.15 7.68 11.62
CA ALA A 60 5.80 8.19 11.33
C ALA A 60 4.80 7.75 12.37
N LEU A 61 4.80 6.47 12.73
CA LEU A 61 3.89 5.97 13.75
C LEU A 61 4.25 6.45 15.15
N SER A 62 5.52 6.81 15.40
CA SER A 62 5.97 7.42 16.66
C SER A 62 5.68 8.94 16.71
N HIS A 63 5.12 9.53 15.67
CA HIS A 63 4.80 10.95 15.60
C HIS A 63 3.70 11.34 16.59
N HIS A 64 3.79 12.57 17.14
CA HIS A 64 2.83 13.08 18.13
C HIS A 64 1.37 13.06 17.62
N TYR A 65 1.18 13.21 16.31
CA TYR A 65 -0.14 13.10 15.67
C TYR A 65 -0.87 11.78 16.00
N PHE A 66 -0.14 10.67 16.17
CA PHE A 66 -0.72 9.37 16.50
C PHE A 66 -0.65 9.02 18.00
N ALA A 67 -0.18 9.92 18.86
CA ALA A 67 0.10 9.62 20.27
C ALA A 67 -1.12 9.05 21.03
N GLN A 68 -2.34 9.45 20.64
CA GLN A 68 -3.58 8.99 21.27
C GLN A 68 -3.95 7.54 20.89
N ILE A 69 -3.49 7.05 19.73
CA ILE A 69 -3.88 5.74 19.19
C ILE A 69 -2.74 4.74 19.09
N ARG A 70 -1.48 5.19 19.20
CA ARG A 70 -0.28 4.35 19.05
C ARG A 70 -0.26 3.23 20.08
N ARG A 71 -0.15 1.97 19.62
CA ARG A 71 -0.13 0.78 20.48
C ARG A 71 0.93 -0.20 19.99
N LYS A 72 2.20 0.04 20.36
CA LYS A 72 3.37 -0.75 19.94
C LYS A 72 3.21 -2.27 20.09
N ARG A 73 2.55 -2.73 21.16
CA ARG A 73 2.33 -4.16 21.40
C ARG A 73 1.31 -4.81 20.46
N SER A 74 0.43 -4.02 19.85
CA SER A 74 -0.64 -4.48 18.96
C SER A 74 -0.28 -4.38 17.48
N GLU A 75 0.90 -3.87 17.17
CA GLU A 75 1.35 -3.64 15.79
C GLU A 75 2.31 -4.77 15.40
N ALA A 76 1.81 -5.70 14.59
CA ALA A 76 2.60 -6.83 14.14
C ALA A 76 3.65 -6.37 13.12
N VAL A 77 4.88 -6.87 13.29
CA VAL A 77 5.95 -6.76 12.29
C VAL A 77 6.08 -8.12 11.61
N CYS A 78 6.13 -8.12 10.29
CA CYS A 78 6.36 -9.36 9.54
C CYS A 78 7.77 -9.87 9.82
N SER A 79 7.91 -11.14 10.19
CA SER A 79 9.20 -11.74 10.53
C SER A 79 10.15 -11.86 9.33
N GLU A 80 9.60 -11.91 8.12
CA GLU A 80 10.37 -12.06 6.89
C GLU A 80 9.88 -11.08 5.82
N ALA A 81 10.80 -10.62 4.97
CA ALA A 81 10.43 -9.86 3.80
C ALA A 81 9.67 -10.75 2.80
N TYR A 82 8.64 -10.20 2.17
CA TYR A 82 7.96 -10.89 1.07
C TYR A 82 8.93 -11.08 -0.10
N LYS A 83 9.01 -12.30 -0.60
CA LYS A 83 9.84 -12.66 -1.75
C LYS A 83 8.94 -12.79 -2.96
N LEU A 84 9.14 -11.93 -3.96
CA LEU A 84 8.48 -12.06 -5.24
C LEU A 84 8.81 -13.43 -5.85
N GLY A 85 7.77 -14.10 -6.36
CA GLY A 85 7.86 -15.48 -6.85
C GLY A 85 8.21 -15.57 -8.33
N LYS A 86 7.71 -16.62 -8.98
CA LYS A 86 7.85 -16.82 -10.43
C LYS A 86 7.20 -15.70 -11.24
N GLU A 87 6.14 -15.10 -10.70
CA GLU A 87 5.36 -14.01 -11.28
C GLU A 87 6.18 -12.80 -11.73
N GLU A 88 7.31 -12.50 -11.08
CA GLU A 88 8.18 -11.38 -11.46
C GLU A 88 8.86 -11.59 -12.82
N LYS A 89 9.04 -12.85 -13.23
CA LYS A 89 9.75 -13.23 -14.45
C LYS A 89 8.80 -13.57 -15.60
N GLU A 90 7.55 -13.93 -15.28
CA GLU A 90 6.57 -14.34 -16.29
C GLU A 90 6.02 -13.16 -17.08
N LYS A 91 5.92 -13.34 -18.41
CA LYS A 91 5.50 -12.28 -19.34
C LYS A 91 4.21 -12.59 -20.08
N THR A 92 3.72 -13.81 -19.98
CA THR A 92 2.53 -14.26 -20.72
C THR A 92 1.34 -14.32 -19.78
N LEU A 93 0.19 -13.86 -20.28
CA LEU A 93 -1.07 -13.92 -19.51
C LEU A 93 -1.51 -15.35 -19.23
N VAL A 94 -1.14 -16.30 -20.08
CA VAL A 94 -1.48 -17.72 -19.92
C VAL A 94 -0.75 -18.31 -18.70
N GLU A 95 0.57 -18.09 -18.60
CA GLU A 95 1.34 -18.60 -17.46
C GLU A 95 1.01 -17.86 -16.16
N LEU A 96 0.80 -16.55 -16.22
CA LEU A 96 0.33 -15.79 -15.04
C LEU A 96 -1.02 -16.29 -14.55
N ARG A 97 -1.95 -16.66 -15.46
CA ARG A 97 -3.22 -17.28 -15.08
C ARG A 97 -2.99 -18.62 -14.39
N GLN A 98 -2.12 -19.47 -14.95
CA GLN A 98 -1.81 -20.77 -14.35
C GLN A 98 -1.25 -20.61 -12.93
N LEU A 99 -0.32 -19.67 -12.72
CA LEU A 99 0.22 -19.37 -11.38
C LEU A 99 -0.88 -18.98 -10.39
N LEU A 100 -1.88 -18.20 -10.81
CA LEU A 100 -3.02 -17.85 -9.96
C LEU A 100 -3.92 -19.05 -9.66
N GLU A 101 -4.18 -19.91 -10.65
CA GLU A 101 -5.00 -21.12 -10.48
C GLU A 101 -4.32 -22.09 -9.50
N ASP A 102 -3.01 -22.30 -9.64
CA ASP A 102 -2.18 -23.12 -8.75
C ASP A 102 -2.17 -22.55 -7.32
N GLU A 103 -2.07 -21.22 -7.17
CA GLU A 103 -2.13 -20.53 -5.88
C GLU A 103 -3.47 -20.77 -5.16
N VAL A 104 -4.58 -20.64 -5.88
CA VAL A 104 -5.93 -20.86 -5.35
C VAL A 104 -6.11 -22.31 -4.93
N GLU A 105 -5.64 -23.26 -5.75
CA GLU A 105 -5.73 -24.68 -5.39
C GLU A 105 -4.90 -25.00 -4.14
N ARG A 106 -3.67 -24.48 -4.04
CA ARG A 106 -2.82 -24.64 -2.86
C ARG A 106 -3.50 -24.08 -1.61
N PHE A 107 -4.05 -22.88 -1.69
CA PHE A 107 -4.75 -22.24 -0.58
C PHE A 107 -5.97 -23.05 -0.12
N ARG A 108 -6.76 -23.62 -1.04
CA ARG A 108 -7.89 -24.49 -0.70
C ARG A 108 -7.44 -25.73 0.06
N ARG A 109 -6.42 -26.43 -0.45
CA ARG A 109 -5.87 -27.64 0.18
C ARG A 109 -5.36 -27.36 1.60
N GLU A 110 -4.65 -26.24 1.81
CA GLU A 110 -4.15 -25.83 3.13
C GLU A 110 -5.29 -25.58 4.13
N ARG A 111 -6.39 -24.94 3.68
CA ARG A 111 -7.56 -24.63 4.52
C ARG A 111 -8.35 -25.88 4.89
N GLU A 112 -8.53 -26.80 3.95
CA GLU A 112 -9.19 -28.09 4.20
C GLU A 112 -8.41 -28.94 5.22
N GLY A 113 -7.07 -28.89 5.19
CA GLY A 113 -6.21 -29.53 6.19
C GLY A 113 -6.32 -28.91 7.59
N ARG A 114 -6.45 -27.57 7.67
CA ARG A 114 -6.60 -26.85 8.95
C ARG A 114 -7.97 -27.07 9.60
N GLY A 115 -9.05 -27.10 8.82
CA GLY A 115 -10.40 -27.36 9.32
C GLY A 115 -10.50 -28.73 10.03
N LYS A 116 -9.84 -29.76 9.48
CA LYS A 116 -9.78 -31.10 10.09
C LYS A 116 -8.99 -31.14 11.41
N TYR A 117 -8.02 -30.24 11.60
CA TYR A 117 -7.19 -30.16 12.80
C TYR A 117 -7.91 -29.43 13.95
N GLU A 118 -8.66 -28.37 13.63
CA GLU A 118 -9.51 -27.68 14.61
C GLU A 118 -10.72 -28.53 15.02
N GLU A 119 -11.34 -29.25 14.09
CA GLU A 119 -12.46 -30.16 14.37
C GLU A 119 -12.05 -31.33 15.29
N ARG A 120 -10.83 -31.87 15.11
CA ARG A 120 -10.24 -32.89 16.00
C ARG A 120 -9.86 -32.34 17.38
N ARG A 121 -9.33 -31.12 17.47
CA ARG A 121 -9.06 -30.48 18.76
C ARG A 121 -10.32 -30.24 19.57
N VAL A 122 -11.39 -29.75 18.93
CA VAL A 122 -12.68 -29.51 19.60
C VAL A 122 -13.36 -30.82 20.01
N SER A 123 -13.15 -31.93 19.30
CA SER A 123 -13.65 -33.24 19.74
C SER A 123 -12.86 -33.81 20.92
N ASP A 124 -11.53 -33.64 20.93
CA ASP A 124 -10.65 -34.17 21.99
C ASP A 124 -10.76 -33.35 23.30
N GLU A 125 -11.09 -32.06 23.23
CA GLU A 125 -11.36 -31.20 24.42
C GLU A 125 -12.77 -31.38 25.01
N ARG A 126 -13.65 -32.16 24.36
CA ARG A 126 -15.03 -32.44 24.83
C ARG A 126 -15.22 -33.82 25.46
N LEU A 127 -14.14 -34.57 25.64
CA LEU A 127 -14.06 -35.84 26.39
C LEU A 127 -13.35 -35.60 27.73
#